data_AF-A0A961YNY8-F1
#
_entry.id   AF-A0A961YNY8-F1
#
_cell.length_a   1.000
_cell.length_b   1.000
_cell.length_c   1.000
_cell.angle_alpha   90.00
_cell.angle_beta   90.00
_cell.angle_gamma   90.00
#
_symmetry.space_group_name_H-M   'P 1'
#
loop_
_entity.id
_entity.type
_entity.pdbx_description
1 polymer ?
#
loop_
_entity_poly.entity_id
_entity_poly.type
_entity_poly.pdbx_seq_one_letter_code
_entity_poly.pdbx_strand_id
1 'polypeptide(L)'
;GNEYPFLSWMSQLGIPTEGGEDGVTVLKQGFNVDPLLQKQADCISTMTYNEYWQVIDAGIPAEDLVVFKYEDQGVSTMEDGLYVLEDNLKDPAFVDKMARFVKASMKGWAYARENPDESAEIVLENDDTGAQTEKHQKRMMGEINKLTEGSDGTLDPADYERTVKTLLSGGSDPVISKEPEGAWTHEITDKAKAM
;
A
#
# COMPACT_ATOMS: atom_id res chain seq x y z
N GLY A 1 -5.25 7.57 3.08
CA GLY A 1 -4.70 6.27 3.47
C GLY A 1 -3.38 6.45 4.19
N ASN A 2 -2.35 6.86 3.45
CA ASN A 2 -0.95 6.91 3.90
C ASN A 2 -0.69 7.89 5.06
N GLU A 3 -1.62 8.81 5.31
CA GLU A 3 -1.60 9.68 6.47
C GLU A 3 -1.73 8.90 7.79
N TYR A 4 -2.43 7.76 7.82
CA TYR A 4 -2.68 7.05 9.07
C TYR A 4 -1.44 6.38 9.67
N PRO A 5 -0.59 5.68 8.90
CA PRO A 5 0.74 5.26 9.38
C PRO A 5 1.56 6.41 9.94
N PHE A 6 1.60 7.55 9.24
CA PHE A 6 2.32 8.73 9.70
C PHE A 6 1.78 9.27 11.03
N LEU A 7 0.47 9.48 11.14
CA LEU A 7 -0.17 9.98 12.36
C LEU A 7 0.04 9.01 13.53
N SER A 8 -0.05 7.70 13.26
CA SER A 8 0.22 6.68 14.27
C SER A 8 1.68 6.69 14.73
N TRP A 9 2.63 6.91 13.80
CA TRP A 9 4.05 7.04 14.13
C TRP A 9 4.32 8.27 14.99
N MET A 10 3.76 9.42 14.63
CA MET A 10 3.88 10.64 15.44
C MET A 10 3.29 10.45 16.84
N SER A 11 2.12 9.80 16.95
CA SER A 11 1.51 9.43 18.23
C SER A 11 2.43 8.53 19.08
N GLN A 12 3.04 7.49 18.49
CA GLN A 12 3.99 6.61 19.18
C GLN A 12 5.23 7.35 19.69
N LEU A 13 5.72 8.34 18.93
CA LEU A 13 6.86 9.17 19.32
C LEU A 13 6.47 10.31 20.29
N GLY A 14 5.18 10.58 20.47
CA GLY A 14 4.69 11.72 21.24
C GLY A 14 4.95 13.08 20.57
N ILE A 15 5.07 13.11 19.24
CA ILE A 15 5.32 14.32 18.45
C ILE A 15 3.98 14.92 17.99
N PRO A 16 3.66 16.18 18.33
CA PRO A 16 2.45 16.86 17.86
C PRO A 16 2.44 17.09 16.34
N THR A 17 1.27 16.97 15.72
CA THR A 17 1.07 17.12 14.25
C THR A 17 0.47 18.48 13.83
N GLU A 18 0.19 19.35 14.80
CA GLU A 18 -0.40 20.68 14.59
C GLU A 18 0.67 21.79 14.49
N GLY A 19 1.95 21.43 14.43
CA GLY A 19 3.10 22.33 14.50
C GLY A 19 3.58 22.64 15.93
N GLY A 20 4.50 23.60 16.05
CA GLY A 20 5.13 24.00 17.32
C GLY A 20 6.64 23.73 17.36
N GLU A 21 7.31 24.12 18.45
CA GLU A 21 8.76 23.94 18.61
C GLU A 21 9.16 22.45 18.69
N ASP A 22 8.31 21.62 19.29
CA ASP A 22 8.53 20.17 19.47
C ASP A 22 7.69 19.32 18.49
N GLY A 23 7.01 19.95 17.52
CA GLY A 23 6.03 19.32 16.64
C GLY A 23 6.36 19.42 15.16
N VAL A 24 5.52 18.79 14.34
CA VAL A 24 5.56 18.85 12.88
C VAL A 24 4.27 19.46 12.36
N THR A 25 4.34 20.23 11.28
CA THR A 25 3.14 20.75 10.61
C THR A 25 2.78 19.81 9.47
N VAL A 26 1.59 19.20 9.53
CA VAL A 26 1.13 18.28 8.49
C VAL A 26 0.51 19.05 7.33
N LEU A 27 1.03 18.79 6.13
CA LEU A 27 0.44 19.24 4.88
C LEU A 27 -0.35 18.11 4.22
N LYS A 28 -1.44 18.47 3.54
CA LYS A 28 -2.16 17.53 2.70
C LYS A 28 -1.38 17.34 1.39
N GLN A 29 -0.63 16.26 1.31
CA GLN A 29 0.13 15.89 0.11
C GLN A 29 -0.81 15.39 -1.01
N GLY A 30 -0.53 15.78 -2.25
CA GLY A 30 -1.17 15.23 -3.44
C GLY A 30 -0.47 13.95 -3.94
N PHE A 31 -0.73 13.57 -5.19
CA PHE A 31 -0.12 12.39 -5.83
C PHE A 31 1.27 12.64 -6.43
N ASN A 32 1.96 13.72 -6.03
CA ASN A 32 3.25 14.09 -6.60
C ASN A 32 4.25 14.50 -5.51
N VAL A 33 5.50 14.72 -5.94
CA VAL A 33 6.64 15.04 -5.06
C VAL A 33 6.95 16.54 -5.01
N ASP A 34 6.11 17.38 -5.63
CA ASP A 34 6.34 18.82 -5.73
C ASP A 34 6.53 19.50 -4.37
N PRO A 35 5.81 19.14 -3.29
CA PRO A 35 6.03 19.77 -2.00
C PRO A 35 7.48 19.66 -1.52
N LEU A 36 8.15 18.53 -1.78
CA LEU A 36 9.57 18.34 -1.45
C LEU A 36 10.45 19.18 -2.39
N LEU A 37 10.22 19.08 -3.71
CA LEU A 37 11.05 19.76 -4.72
C LEU A 37 10.98 21.28 -4.62
N GLN A 38 9.80 21.82 -4.29
CA GLN A 38 9.54 23.24 -4.15
C GLN A 38 9.81 23.76 -2.74
N LYS A 39 10.35 22.91 -1.85
CA LYS A 39 10.67 23.24 -0.44
C LYS A 39 9.45 23.74 0.35
N GLN A 40 8.27 23.21 0.03
CA GLN A 40 7.05 23.42 0.80
C GLN A 40 6.92 22.40 1.95
N ALA A 41 7.65 21.29 1.87
CA ALA A 41 7.71 20.22 2.84
C ALA A 41 9.16 19.77 3.04
N ASP A 42 9.56 19.53 4.29
CA ASP A 42 10.87 18.93 4.61
C ASP A 42 10.85 17.40 4.43
N CYS A 43 9.68 16.79 4.49
CA CYS A 43 9.46 15.35 4.34
C CYS A 43 8.12 15.09 3.66
N ILE A 44 8.04 14.02 2.86
CA ILE A 44 6.83 13.58 2.17
C ILE A 44 6.66 12.07 2.32
N SER A 45 5.42 11.58 2.28
CA SER A 45 5.14 10.14 2.18
C SER A 45 5.24 9.72 0.72
N THR A 46 5.91 8.61 0.45
CA THR A 46 6.09 8.09 -0.91
C THR A 46 5.86 6.59 -0.93
N MET A 47 5.41 6.06 -2.07
CA MET A 47 5.51 4.64 -2.35
C MET A 47 6.89 4.32 -2.92
N THR A 48 7.49 3.23 -2.48
CA THR A 48 8.82 2.79 -2.92
C THR A 48 8.87 2.46 -4.40
N TYR A 49 7.75 2.00 -4.97
CA TYR A 49 7.63 1.70 -6.39
C TYR A 49 7.43 2.95 -7.26
N ASN A 50 6.78 4.01 -6.74
CA ASN A 50 6.40 5.19 -7.52
C ASN A 50 7.10 6.48 -7.07
N GLU A 51 6.54 7.23 -6.12
CA GLU A 51 6.94 8.62 -5.83
C GLU A 51 8.39 8.72 -5.36
N TYR A 52 8.92 7.68 -4.69
CA TYR A 52 10.34 7.64 -4.34
C TYR A 52 11.23 7.83 -5.57
N TRP A 53 10.90 7.20 -6.69
CA TRP A 53 11.65 7.34 -7.93
C TRP A 53 11.37 8.65 -8.65
N GLN A 54 10.22 9.28 -8.45
CA GLN A 54 9.98 10.64 -8.95
C GLN A 54 10.93 11.64 -8.28
N VAL A 55 11.22 11.48 -6.99
CA VAL A 55 12.24 12.29 -6.28
C VAL A 55 13.63 12.08 -6.91
N ILE A 56 14.02 10.83 -7.14
CA ILE A 56 15.32 10.49 -7.75
C ILE A 56 15.43 11.04 -9.17
N ASP A 57 14.42 10.80 -10.01
CA ASP A 57 14.41 11.26 -11.41
C ASP A 57 14.35 12.80 -11.52
N ALA A 58 13.86 13.50 -10.48
CA ALA A 58 13.90 14.96 -10.36
C ALA A 58 15.28 15.51 -9.93
N GLY A 59 16.26 14.63 -9.67
CA GLY A 59 17.65 15.01 -9.45
C GLY A 59 18.13 15.04 -8.00
N ILE A 60 17.31 14.57 -7.05
CA ILE A 60 17.77 14.38 -5.66
C ILE A 60 18.30 12.95 -5.53
N PRO A 61 19.61 12.74 -5.36
CA PRO A 61 20.17 11.39 -5.30
C PRO A 61 19.79 10.67 -4.00
N ALA A 62 19.75 9.34 -4.02
CA ALA A 62 19.33 8.54 -2.87
C ALA A 62 20.22 8.74 -1.62
N GLU A 63 21.49 9.10 -1.80
CA GLU A 63 22.42 9.42 -0.72
C GLU A 63 22.11 10.72 0.02
N ASP A 64 21.34 11.62 -0.61
CA ASP A 64 20.82 12.85 0.00
C ASP A 64 19.45 12.63 0.66
N LEU A 65 18.89 11.42 0.60
CA LEU A 65 17.59 11.08 1.17
C LEU A 65 17.74 10.27 2.46
N VAL A 66 16.93 10.62 3.45
CA VAL A 66 16.68 9.77 4.62
C VAL A 66 15.32 9.11 4.44
N VAL A 67 15.30 7.78 4.35
CA VAL A 67 14.07 7.01 4.12
C VAL A 67 13.64 6.35 5.43
N PHE A 68 12.43 6.68 5.89
CA PHE A 68 11.81 6.06 7.06
C PHE A 68 10.76 5.06 6.59
N LYS A 69 11.09 3.77 6.62
CA LYS A 69 10.14 2.71 6.29
C LYS A 69 9.16 2.50 7.43
N TYR A 70 7.86 2.53 7.16
CA TYR A 70 6.84 2.34 8.19
C TYR A 70 6.89 0.96 8.84
N GLU A 71 7.39 -0.05 8.13
CA GLU A 71 7.66 -1.38 8.69
C GLU A 71 8.70 -1.30 9.81
N ASP A 72 9.79 -0.57 9.59
CA ASP A 72 10.86 -0.38 10.58
C ASP A 72 10.39 0.47 11.76
N GLN A 73 9.37 1.31 11.55
CA GLN A 73 8.73 2.12 12.59
C GLN A 73 7.58 1.41 13.30
N GLY A 74 7.23 0.17 12.90
CA GLY A 74 6.16 -0.60 13.54
C GLY A 74 4.74 -0.05 13.32
N VAL A 75 4.54 0.78 12.29
CA VAL A 75 3.27 1.44 11.95
C VAL A 75 2.76 1.12 10.54
N SER A 76 3.34 0.12 9.88
CA SER A 76 2.84 -0.30 8.57
C SER A 76 1.39 -0.80 8.66
N THR A 77 0.59 -0.41 7.68
CA THR A 77 -0.82 -0.79 7.53
C THR A 77 -1.04 -1.50 6.21
N MET A 78 -1.98 -2.43 6.18
CA MET A 78 -2.50 -2.96 4.92
C MET A 78 -3.26 -1.87 4.16
N GLU A 79 -3.05 -1.81 2.86
CA GLU A 79 -3.67 -0.81 1.98
C GLU A 79 -4.66 -1.47 1.03
N ASP A 80 -4.14 -2.17 0.02
CA ASP A 80 -4.94 -2.78 -1.04
C ASP A 80 -5.48 -4.16 -0.64
N GLY A 81 -6.71 -4.44 -1.07
CA GLY A 81 -7.39 -5.70 -0.80
C GLY A 81 -8.60 -5.93 -1.71
N LEU A 82 -9.08 -7.18 -1.74
CA LEU A 82 -10.33 -7.52 -2.41
C LEU A 82 -11.46 -7.55 -1.37
N TYR A 83 -12.49 -6.74 -1.59
CA TYR A 83 -13.60 -6.58 -0.66
C TYR A 83 -14.91 -7.04 -1.30
N VAL A 84 -15.72 -7.75 -0.52
CA VAL A 84 -17.08 -8.19 -0.91
C VAL A 84 -18.05 -7.91 0.24
N LEU A 85 -19.33 -7.82 -0.07
CA LEU A 85 -20.37 -7.78 0.96
C LEU A 85 -20.48 -9.16 1.63
N GLU A 86 -20.52 -9.20 2.96
CA GLU A 86 -20.61 -10.43 3.75
C GLU A 86 -21.80 -11.31 3.32
N ASP A 87 -22.96 -10.70 3.03
CA ASP A 87 -24.15 -11.42 2.59
C ASP A 87 -23.93 -12.24 1.30
N ASN A 88 -23.01 -11.82 0.43
CA ASN A 88 -22.70 -12.57 -0.79
C ASN A 88 -21.97 -13.89 -0.50
N LEU A 89 -21.29 -14.01 0.64
CA LEU A 89 -20.61 -15.24 1.03
C LEU A 89 -21.60 -16.37 1.36
N LYS A 90 -22.87 -16.03 1.64
CA LYS A 90 -23.94 -17.02 1.86
C LYS A 90 -24.37 -17.73 0.58
N ASP A 91 -24.03 -17.22 -0.60
CA ASP A 91 -24.33 -17.84 -1.90
C ASP A 91 -23.14 -18.70 -2.38
N PRO A 92 -23.27 -20.04 -2.40
CA PRO A 92 -22.19 -20.92 -2.87
C PRO A 92 -21.76 -20.66 -4.31
N ALA A 93 -22.65 -20.16 -5.17
CA ALA A 93 -22.33 -19.82 -6.56
C ALA A 93 -21.46 -18.57 -6.64
N PHE A 94 -21.72 -17.57 -5.78
CA PHE A 94 -20.87 -16.39 -5.64
C PHE A 94 -19.48 -16.78 -5.13
N VAL A 95 -19.40 -17.56 -4.04
CA VAL A 95 -18.15 -18.04 -3.46
C VAL A 95 -17.30 -18.78 -4.51
N ASP A 96 -17.93 -19.67 -5.29
CA ASP A 96 -17.30 -20.39 -6.39
C ASP A 96 -16.79 -19.46 -7.52
N LYS A 97 -17.59 -18.46 -7.91
CA LYS A 97 -17.18 -17.44 -8.89
C LYS A 97 -15.98 -16.63 -8.40
N MET A 98 -15.99 -16.18 -7.14
CA MET A 98 -14.90 -15.40 -6.56
C MET A 98 -13.64 -16.23 -6.36
N ALA A 99 -13.77 -17.51 -5.99
CA ALA A 99 -12.60 -18.40 -5.89
C ALA A 99 -11.89 -18.55 -7.24
N ARG A 100 -12.63 -18.69 -8.34
CA ARG A 100 -12.04 -18.68 -9.69
C ARG A 100 -11.38 -17.35 -10.04
N PHE A 101 -12.00 -16.23 -9.68
CA PHE A 101 -11.43 -14.90 -9.87
C PHE A 101 -10.11 -14.75 -9.12
N VAL A 102 -10.10 -15.02 -7.81
CA VAL A 102 -8.89 -14.96 -6.98
C VAL A 102 -7.80 -15.89 -7.50
N LYS A 103 -8.15 -17.13 -7.89
CA LYS A 103 -7.19 -18.06 -8.51
C LYS A 103 -6.59 -17.50 -9.81
N ALA A 104 -7.38 -16.82 -10.64
CA ALA A 104 -6.90 -16.17 -11.85
C ALA A 104 -6.01 -14.95 -11.54
N SER A 105 -6.38 -14.13 -10.55
CA SER A 105 -5.57 -13.00 -10.09
C SER A 105 -4.22 -13.45 -9.54
N MET A 106 -4.19 -14.51 -8.72
CA MET A 106 -2.94 -15.10 -8.21
C MET A 106 -2.03 -15.58 -9.33
N LYS A 107 -2.60 -16.18 -10.40
CA LYS A 107 -1.84 -16.54 -11.61
C LYS A 107 -1.30 -15.31 -12.34
N GLY A 108 -2.09 -14.25 -12.46
CA GLY A 108 -1.65 -12.98 -13.06
C GLY A 108 -0.49 -12.35 -12.29
N TRP A 109 -0.56 -12.33 -10.96
CA TRP A 109 0.53 -11.86 -10.11
C TRP A 109 1.80 -12.71 -10.23
N ALA A 110 1.66 -14.03 -10.26
CA ALA A 110 2.80 -14.92 -10.51
C ALA A 110 3.43 -14.66 -11.89
N TYR A 111 2.61 -14.51 -12.92
CA TYR A 111 3.06 -14.13 -14.26
C TYR A 111 3.80 -12.80 -14.26
N ALA A 112 3.28 -11.80 -13.56
CA ALA A 112 3.88 -10.48 -13.51
C ALA A 112 5.25 -10.46 -12.81
N ARG A 113 5.41 -11.31 -11.79
CA ARG A 113 6.71 -11.53 -11.15
C ARG A 113 7.73 -12.16 -12.10
N GLU A 114 7.29 -13.13 -12.91
CA GLU A 114 8.16 -13.84 -13.85
C GLU A 114 8.43 -13.05 -15.14
N ASN A 115 7.53 -12.15 -15.53
CA ASN A 115 7.55 -11.40 -16.79
C ASN A 115 7.35 -9.89 -16.55
N PRO A 116 8.25 -9.23 -15.81
CA PRO A 116 8.05 -7.83 -15.41
C PRO A 116 8.00 -6.85 -16.59
N ASP A 117 8.78 -7.09 -17.64
CA ASP A 117 8.82 -6.25 -18.83
C ASP A 117 7.50 -6.30 -19.62
N GLU A 118 7.00 -7.51 -19.90
CA GLU A 118 5.71 -7.69 -20.57
C GLU A 118 4.55 -7.18 -19.73
N SER A 119 4.63 -7.34 -18.41
CA SER A 119 3.59 -6.84 -17.50
C SER A 119 3.53 -5.32 -17.50
N ALA A 120 4.67 -4.64 -17.58
CA ALA A 120 4.72 -3.20 -17.79
C ALA A 120 4.11 -2.80 -19.15
N GLU A 121 4.36 -3.56 -20.20
CA GLU A 121 3.76 -3.32 -21.53
C GLU A 121 2.23 -3.48 -21.49
N ILE A 122 1.71 -4.53 -20.84
CA ILE A 122 0.26 -4.71 -20.64
C ILE A 122 -0.36 -3.49 -19.94
N VAL A 123 0.30 -2.95 -18.91
CA VAL A 123 -0.19 -1.75 -18.22
C VAL A 123 -0.19 -0.53 -19.15
N LEU A 124 0.85 -0.35 -19.96
CA LEU A 124 0.94 0.75 -20.93
C LEU A 124 -0.12 0.66 -22.02
N GLU A 125 -0.42 -0.54 -22.52
CA GLU A 125 -1.48 -0.77 -23.50
C GLU A 125 -2.88 -0.39 -22.97
N ASN A 126 -3.04 -0.37 -21.65
CA ASN A 126 -4.28 0.02 -20.97
C ASN A 126 -4.20 1.43 -20.34
N ASP A 127 -3.12 2.19 -20.57
CA ASP A 127 -3.03 3.59 -20.15
C ASP A 127 -3.61 4.54 -21.20
N ASP A 128 -4.91 4.80 -21.09
CA ASP A 128 -5.62 5.75 -21.95
C ASP A 128 -5.17 7.22 -21.75
N THR A 129 -4.44 7.53 -20.68
CA THR A 129 -4.00 8.90 -20.37
C THR A 129 -2.72 9.29 -21.09
N GLY A 130 -1.88 8.31 -21.44
CA GLY A 130 -0.53 8.52 -21.96
C GLY A 130 0.44 9.14 -20.96
N ALA A 131 0.10 9.14 -19.67
CA ALA A 131 0.95 9.67 -18.61
C ALA A 131 2.09 8.71 -18.24
N GLN A 132 1.94 7.43 -18.55
CA GLN A 132 2.88 6.39 -18.19
C GLN A 132 3.97 6.23 -19.26
N THR A 133 5.19 5.92 -18.82
CA THR A 133 6.31 5.63 -19.71
C THR A 133 6.82 4.22 -19.46
N GLU A 134 7.35 3.58 -20.50
CA GLU A 134 7.92 2.22 -20.40
C GLU A 134 8.97 2.12 -19.30
N LYS A 135 9.91 3.08 -19.27
CA LYS A 135 10.96 3.15 -18.24
C LYS A 135 10.35 3.18 -16.82
N HIS A 136 9.29 3.96 -16.62
CA HIS A 136 8.67 4.10 -15.31
C HIS A 136 7.89 2.84 -14.91
N GLN A 137 7.11 2.27 -15.84
CA GLN A 137 6.32 1.06 -15.60
C GLN A 137 7.18 -0.17 -15.32
N LYS A 138 8.25 -0.39 -16.10
CA LYS A 138 9.19 -1.49 -15.85
C LYS A 138 9.85 -1.36 -14.47
N ARG A 139 10.18 -0.14 -14.06
CA ARG A 139 10.72 0.12 -12.73
C ARG A 139 9.70 -0.17 -11.64
N MET A 140 8.47 0.33 -11.76
CA MET A 140 7.39 0.06 -10.81
C MET A 140 7.16 -1.43 -10.63
N MET A 141 7.07 -2.19 -11.74
CA MET A 141 6.89 -3.63 -11.68
C MET A 141 8.06 -4.33 -10.97
N GLY A 142 9.30 -3.89 -11.22
CA GLY A 142 10.49 -4.39 -10.51
C GLY A 142 10.47 -4.12 -8.99
N GLU A 143 10.00 -2.96 -8.55
CA GLU A 143 9.85 -2.65 -7.12
C GLU A 143 8.67 -3.42 -6.49
N ILE A 144 7.54 -3.53 -7.19
CA ILE A 144 6.39 -4.33 -6.74
C ILE A 144 6.76 -5.81 -6.58
N ASN A 145 7.62 -6.35 -7.45
CA ASN A 145 8.11 -7.72 -7.31
C ASN A 145 8.86 -7.96 -5.99
N LYS A 146 9.60 -6.96 -5.49
CA LYS A 146 10.26 -7.04 -4.18
C LYS A 146 9.24 -7.05 -3.03
N LEU A 147 8.18 -6.26 -3.16
CA LEU A 147 7.12 -6.16 -2.14
C LEU A 147 6.24 -7.41 -2.06
N THR A 148 6.09 -8.11 -3.19
CA THR A 148 5.24 -9.31 -3.31
C THR A 148 6.03 -10.61 -3.31
N GLU A 149 7.34 -10.56 -3.02
CA GLU A 149 8.20 -11.73 -3.00
C GLU A 149 7.72 -12.74 -1.95
N GLY A 150 7.60 -14.01 -2.35
CA GLY A 150 7.13 -15.09 -1.47
C GLY A 150 5.64 -15.05 -1.12
N SER A 151 4.91 -13.99 -1.51
CA SER A 151 3.47 -13.90 -1.27
C SER A 151 2.68 -14.77 -2.25
N ASP A 152 1.72 -15.51 -1.71
CA ASP A 152 0.72 -16.25 -2.49
C ASP A 152 -0.63 -15.51 -2.56
N GLY A 153 -0.68 -14.25 -2.09
CA GLY A 153 -1.89 -13.42 -2.05
C GLY A 153 -2.84 -13.74 -0.90
N THR A 154 -2.48 -14.64 0.02
CA THR A 154 -3.26 -14.87 1.24
C THR A 154 -2.99 -13.74 2.23
N LEU A 155 -4.07 -13.22 2.83
CA LEU A 155 -3.96 -12.28 3.94
C LEU A 155 -3.23 -12.94 5.11
N ASP A 156 -2.16 -12.32 5.60
CA ASP A 156 -1.53 -12.68 6.85
C ASP A 156 -2.30 -12.06 8.02
N PRO A 157 -2.88 -12.86 8.95
CA PRO A 157 -3.57 -12.33 10.11
C PRO A 157 -2.72 -11.37 10.95
N ALA A 158 -1.39 -11.56 11.01
CA ALA A 158 -0.49 -10.66 11.74
C ALA A 158 -0.41 -9.27 11.12
N ASP A 159 -0.53 -9.16 9.79
CA ASP A 159 -0.59 -7.87 9.08
C ASP A 159 -1.92 -7.15 9.35
N TYR A 160 -3.02 -7.90 9.40
CA TYR A 160 -4.32 -7.37 9.77
C TYR A 160 -4.34 -6.89 11.23
N GLU A 161 -3.85 -7.69 12.17
CA GLU A 161 -3.77 -7.35 13.59
C GLU A 161 -2.90 -6.11 13.82
N ARG A 162 -1.74 -6.03 13.15
CA ARG A 162 -0.88 -4.85 13.19
C ARG A 162 -1.62 -3.62 12.67
N THR A 163 -2.33 -3.75 11.54
CA THR A 163 -3.13 -2.66 10.97
C THR A 163 -4.19 -2.17 11.96
N VAL A 164 -4.97 -3.07 12.54
CA VAL A 164 -5.99 -2.73 13.55
C VAL A 164 -5.36 -1.99 14.73
N LYS A 165 -4.23 -2.48 15.25
CA LYS A 165 -3.51 -1.84 16.35
C LYS A 165 -3.05 -0.42 15.96
N THR A 166 -2.45 -0.25 14.78
CA THR A 166 -1.98 1.05 14.28
C THR A 166 -3.13 2.05 14.15
N LEU A 167 -4.30 1.61 13.68
CA LEU A 167 -5.49 2.44 13.52
C LEU A 167 -6.18 2.79 14.85
N LEU A 168 -6.01 1.96 15.88
CA LEU A 168 -6.48 2.21 17.24
C LEU A 168 -5.54 3.11 18.05
N SER A 169 -4.25 3.18 17.70
CA SER A 169 -3.22 3.86 18.51
C SER A 169 -3.13 5.39 18.33
N GLY A 170 -4.10 6.01 17.65
CA GLY A 170 -4.16 7.47 17.40
C GLY A 170 -4.41 8.35 18.62
N GLY A 171 -4.25 7.83 19.85
CA GLY A 171 -4.38 8.61 21.08
C GLY A 171 -5.79 9.18 21.26
N SER A 172 -5.92 10.51 21.26
CA SER A 172 -7.21 11.21 21.36
C SER A 172 -8.09 11.06 20.12
N ASP A 173 -7.49 10.74 18.97
CA ASP A 173 -8.16 10.75 17.66
C ASP A 173 -7.83 9.46 16.87
N PRO A 174 -8.20 8.28 17.38
CA PRO A 174 -7.97 7.03 16.68
C PRO A 174 -8.85 6.94 15.41
N VAL A 175 -8.31 6.32 14.36
CA VAL A 175 -9.00 6.18 13.06
C VAL A 175 -10.22 5.27 13.19
N ILE A 176 -10.09 4.22 14.00
CA ILE A 176 -11.18 3.35 14.41
C ILE A 176 -11.34 3.40 15.92
N SER A 177 -12.57 3.28 16.42
CA SER A 177 -12.87 3.39 17.85
C SER A 177 -12.90 2.05 18.60
N LYS A 178 -12.88 0.93 17.86
CA LYS A 178 -12.86 -0.44 18.40
C LYS A 178 -12.31 -1.41 17.35
N GLU A 179 -11.90 -2.59 17.81
CA GLU A 179 -11.49 -3.67 16.93
C GLU A 179 -12.65 -4.08 16.00
N PRO A 180 -12.40 -4.30 14.69
CA PRO A 180 -13.41 -4.78 13.78
C PRO A 180 -13.68 -6.27 14.02
N GLU A 181 -14.94 -6.68 13.96
CA GLU A 181 -15.35 -8.07 13.99
C GLU A 181 -15.73 -8.52 12.57
N GLY A 182 -15.24 -9.68 12.11
CA GLY A 182 -15.61 -10.26 10.81
C GLY A 182 -15.09 -9.49 9.59
N ALA A 183 -14.09 -8.62 9.74
CA ALA A 183 -13.61 -7.77 8.64
C ALA A 183 -12.72 -8.49 7.61
N TRP A 184 -12.39 -9.75 7.82
CA TRP A 184 -11.67 -10.58 6.85
C TRP A 184 -12.11 -12.04 6.94
N THR A 185 -11.87 -12.79 5.86
CA THR A 185 -12.08 -14.24 5.78
C THR A 185 -11.09 -14.87 4.81
N HIS A 186 -10.71 -16.12 5.03
CA HIS A 186 -9.96 -16.92 4.06
C HIS A 186 -10.85 -17.78 3.17
N GLU A 187 -12.17 -17.80 3.36
CA GLU A 187 -13.08 -18.72 2.65
C GLU A 187 -12.88 -18.75 1.12
N ILE A 188 -12.77 -17.58 0.48
CA ILE A 188 -12.56 -17.48 -0.96
C ILE A 188 -11.16 -17.95 -1.36
N THR A 189 -10.14 -17.54 -0.61
CA THR A 189 -8.74 -17.87 -0.89
C THR A 189 -8.46 -19.36 -0.68
N ASP A 190 -8.99 -19.96 0.39
CA ASP A 190 -8.88 -21.38 0.66
C ASP A 190 -9.56 -22.21 -0.42
N LYS A 191 -10.77 -21.80 -0.84
CA LYS A 191 -11.45 -22.45 -1.97
C LYS A 191 -10.66 -22.30 -3.26
N ALA A 192 -10.08 -21.14 -3.54
CA ALA A 192 -9.26 -20.90 -4.72
C ALA A 192 -8.03 -21.83 -4.76
N LYS A 193 -7.39 -22.06 -3.61
CA LYS A 193 -6.23 -22.96 -3.46
C LYS A 193 -6.59 -24.44 -3.54
N ALA A 194 -7.81 -24.82 -3.18
CA ALA A 194 -8.29 -26.20 -3.24
C ALA A 194 -8.78 -26.63 -4.64
N MET A 195 -9.03 -25.68 -5.55
CA MET A 195 -9.35 -25.93 -6.97
C MET A 195 -8.13 -26.38 -7.76
#